data_AF-A0A8B9GML2-F1
#
_entry.id   AF-A0A8B9GML2-F1
#
_cell.length_a   1.000
_cell.length_b   1.000
_cell.length_c   1.000
_cell.angle_alpha   90.00
_cell.angle_beta   90.00
_cell.angle_gamma   90.00
#
_symmetry.space_group_name_H-M   'P 1'
#
loop_
_entity.id
_entity.type
_entity.pdbx_description
1 polymer ?
#
loop_
_entity_poly.entity_id
_entity_poly.type
_entity_poly.pdbx_seq_one_letter_code
_entity_poly.pdbx_strand_id
1 'polypeptide(L)'
;MYAVLPCGGIGVDSDTVWNEMHSSGAVRMAVGCVIELAFKVAAGELKNGFAVVRPPGHHAEESTAMGFCFFNSVAVTAKLLQQKLGVGKILIVDWVRNKAQNY
;
A
#
# COMPACT_ATOMS: atom_id res chain seq x y z
N MET A 1 17.99 -4.29 -8.25
CA MET A 1 19.34 -3.78 -7.92
C MET A 1 19.12 -2.75 -6.82
N TYR A 2 19.88 -2.79 -5.72
CA TYR A 2 19.73 -1.77 -4.67
C TYR A 2 20.47 -0.49 -5.06
N ALA A 3 19.95 0.65 -4.64
CA ALA A 3 20.57 1.97 -4.78
C ALA A 3 21.26 2.38 -3.47
N VAL A 4 22.45 2.96 -3.56
CA VAL A 4 23.06 3.66 -2.42
C VAL A 4 22.52 5.09 -2.42
N LEU A 5 21.90 5.49 -1.33
CA LEU A 5 21.27 6.80 -1.17
C LEU A 5 22.30 7.85 -0.74
N PRO A 6 22.05 9.16 -0.98
CA PRO A 6 22.96 10.23 -0.55
C PRO A 6 23.23 10.26 0.96
N CYS A 7 22.33 9.71 1.76
CA CYS A 7 22.49 9.57 3.22
C CYS A 7 23.35 8.36 3.65
N GLY A 8 23.89 7.58 2.70
CA GLY A 8 24.65 6.35 2.96
C GLY A 8 23.78 5.11 3.23
N GLY A 9 22.45 5.27 3.22
CA GLY A 9 21.50 4.15 3.35
C GLY A 9 21.31 3.37 2.05
N ILE A 10 20.59 2.25 2.16
CA ILE A 10 20.20 1.40 1.02
C ILE A 10 18.77 1.75 0.61
N GLY A 11 18.50 1.82 -0.68
CA GLY A 11 17.18 2.01 -1.28
C GLY A 11 16.90 1.02 -2.41
N VAL A 12 15.65 0.94 -2.86
CA VAL A 12 15.27 0.23 -4.09
C VAL A 12 15.23 1.15 -5.31
N ASP A 13 15.16 2.47 -5.06
CA ASP A 13 15.35 3.56 -6.00
C ASP A 13 15.86 4.79 -5.21
N SER A 14 16.13 5.90 -5.88
CA SER A 14 16.66 7.16 -5.37
C SER A 14 15.86 7.80 -4.21
N ASP A 15 14.58 7.47 -4.06
CA ASP A 15 13.69 8.03 -3.02
C ASP A 15 13.14 6.97 -2.04
N THR A 16 13.31 5.69 -2.32
CA THR A 16 12.60 4.61 -1.62
C THR A 16 13.56 3.77 -0.80
N VAL A 17 13.70 4.12 0.48
CA VAL A 17 14.62 3.50 1.46
C VAL A 17 14.23 2.05 1.78
N TRP A 18 15.22 1.17 1.82
CA TRP A 18 15.11 -0.20 2.31
C TRP A 18 15.93 -0.41 3.58
N ASN A 19 15.26 -0.81 4.66
CA ASN A 19 15.89 -1.32 5.87
C ASN A 19 15.67 -2.84 5.93
N GLU A 20 16.77 -3.60 5.92
CA GLU A 20 16.77 -5.06 5.86
C GLU A 20 15.97 -5.73 6.98
N MET A 21 15.96 -5.11 8.17
CA MET A 21 15.30 -5.66 9.36
C MET A 21 13.83 -5.26 9.47
N HIS A 22 13.43 -4.09 8.92
CA HIS A 22 12.15 -3.47 9.27
C HIS A 22 11.24 -3.16 8.09
N SER A 23 11.77 -2.91 6.89
CA SER A 23 10.93 -2.46 5.76
C SER A 23 9.91 -3.52 5.38
N SER A 24 10.32 -4.78 5.24
CA SER A 24 9.40 -5.89 4.92
C SER A 24 8.25 -6.01 5.93
N GLY A 25 8.57 -5.98 7.22
CA GLY A 25 7.56 -6.07 8.29
C GLY A 25 6.58 -4.89 8.26
N ALA A 26 7.11 -3.68 8.13
CA ALA A 26 6.28 -2.47 8.12
C ALA A 26 5.37 -2.39 6.89
N VAL A 27 5.87 -2.74 5.69
CA VAL A 27 5.06 -2.76 4.46
C VAL A 27 3.93 -3.78 4.61
N ARG A 28 4.22 -5.00 5.06
CA ARG A 28 3.20 -6.05 5.25
C ARG A 28 2.17 -5.65 6.31
N MET A 29 2.61 -5.00 7.39
CA MET A 29 1.70 -4.49 8.43
C MET A 29 0.77 -3.40 7.87
N ALA A 30 1.30 -2.43 7.10
CA ALA A 30 0.50 -1.39 6.49
C ALA A 30 -0.61 -1.96 5.58
N VAL A 31 -0.27 -2.95 4.74
CA VAL A 31 -1.24 -3.65 3.89
C VAL A 31 -2.27 -4.40 4.75
N GLY A 32 -1.81 -5.16 5.75
CA GLY A 32 -2.68 -5.93 6.65
C GLY A 32 -3.69 -5.06 7.41
N CYS A 33 -3.27 -3.91 7.93
CA CYS A 33 -4.16 -2.98 8.62
C CYS A 33 -5.27 -2.45 7.71
N VAL A 34 -4.96 -2.14 6.44
CA VAL A 34 -5.97 -1.67 5.47
C VAL A 34 -6.95 -2.79 5.11
N ILE A 35 -6.44 -4.01 4.91
CA ILE A 35 -7.27 -5.19 4.65
C ILE A 35 -8.25 -5.42 5.81
N GLU A 36 -7.73 -5.52 7.04
CA GLU A 36 -8.53 -5.81 8.23
C GLU A 36 -9.67 -4.78 8.41
N LEU A 37 -9.33 -3.50 8.31
CA LEU A 37 -10.30 -2.41 8.44
C LEU A 37 -11.37 -2.49 7.34
N ALA A 38 -10.96 -2.69 6.09
CA ALA A 38 -11.89 -2.73 4.96
C ALA A 38 -12.81 -3.96 5.01
N PHE A 39 -12.31 -5.12 5.45
CA PHE A 39 -13.12 -6.32 5.63
C PHE A 39 -14.17 -6.14 6.72
N LYS A 40 -13.82 -5.54 7.86
CA LYS A 40 -14.78 -5.24 8.93
C LYS A 40 -15.87 -4.25 8.49
N VAL A 41 -15.50 -3.24 7.70
CA VAL A 41 -16.48 -2.31 7.12
C VAL A 41 -17.37 -3.03 6.09
N ALA A 42 -16.78 -3.83 5.19
CA ALA A 42 -17.53 -4.56 4.16
C ALA A 42 -18.46 -5.63 4.74
N ALA A 43 -18.09 -6.24 5.87
CA ALA A 43 -18.92 -7.20 6.60
C ALA A 43 -20.04 -6.55 7.45
N GLY A 44 -20.05 -5.23 7.57
CA GLY A 44 -21.02 -4.50 8.39
C GLY A 44 -20.71 -4.49 9.90
N GLU A 45 -19.54 -4.99 10.32
CA GLU A 45 -19.08 -4.91 11.72
C GLU A 45 -18.73 -3.47 12.12
N LEU A 46 -18.29 -2.65 11.16
CA LEU A 46 -18.00 -1.23 11.33
C LEU A 46 -18.75 -0.41 10.29
N LYS A 47 -19.21 0.78 10.67
CA LYS A 47 -19.86 1.71 9.74
C LYS A 47 -18.88 2.36 8.75
N ASN A 48 -17.68 2.66 9.21
CA ASN A 48 -16.62 3.34 8.44
C ASN A 48 -15.25 3.05 9.07
N GLY A 49 -14.20 3.56 8.44
CA GLY A 49 -12.83 3.37 8.92
C GLY A 49 -11.85 4.38 8.35
N PHE A 50 -10.80 4.67 9.11
CA PHE A 50 -9.62 5.40 8.65
C PHE A 50 -8.35 4.65 9.11
N ALA A 51 -7.52 4.22 8.15
CA ALA A 51 -6.29 3.49 8.43
C ALA A 51 -5.10 4.46 8.50
N VAL A 52 -4.50 4.61 9.70
CA VAL A 52 -3.27 5.38 9.90
C VAL A 52 -2.07 4.46 9.68
N VAL A 53 -1.58 4.38 8.44
CA VAL A 53 -0.57 3.40 8.03
C VAL A 53 0.64 4.04 7.34
N ARG A 54 1.79 3.36 7.44
CA ARG A 54 3.03 3.67 6.70
C ARG A 54 3.88 2.41 6.46
N PRO A 55 4.64 2.31 5.36
CA PRO A 55 4.79 3.29 4.26
C PRO A 55 3.54 3.41 3.36
N PRO A 56 3.46 4.43 2.48
CA PRO A 56 2.37 4.54 1.50
C PRO A 56 2.42 3.41 0.48
N GLY A 57 1.39 3.32 -0.38
CA GLY A 57 1.29 2.24 -1.37
C GLY A 57 0.92 2.65 -2.80
N HIS A 58 0.32 3.80 -3.02
CA HIS A 58 -0.35 4.10 -4.30
C HIS A 58 0.57 4.30 -5.53
N HIS A 59 1.88 4.47 -5.34
CA HIS A 59 2.84 4.51 -6.44
C HIS A 59 3.43 3.14 -6.79
N ALA A 60 3.20 2.09 -5.99
CA ALA A 60 3.76 0.76 -6.26
C ALA A 60 3.01 0.07 -7.40
N GLU A 61 3.75 -0.33 -8.43
CA GLU A 61 3.25 -1.14 -9.55
C GLU A 61 3.38 -2.65 -9.24
N GLU A 62 3.00 -3.50 -10.19
CA GLU A 62 3.04 -4.96 -10.03
C GLU A 62 4.45 -5.48 -9.69
N SER A 63 5.49 -4.92 -10.32
CA SER A 63 6.88 -5.38 -10.15
C SER A 63 7.86 -4.23 -9.85
N THR A 64 7.36 -3.04 -9.49
CA THR A 64 8.19 -1.85 -9.29
C THR A 64 7.78 -1.08 -8.03
N ALA A 65 8.75 -0.87 -7.14
CA ALA A 65 8.62 -0.04 -5.95
C ALA A 65 9.25 1.34 -6.22
N MET A 66 8.53 2.41 -5.90
CA MET A 66 8.93 3.81 -6.14
C MET A 66 8.10 4.77 -5.30
N GLY A 67 8.51 6.03 -5.17
CA GLY A 67 7.67 7.05 -4.51
C GLY A 67 7.33 6.67 -3.06
N PHE A 68 8.29 6.09 -2.34
CA PHE A 68 8.17 5.53 -1.00
C PHE A 68 7.24 4.30 -0.87
N CYS A 69 6.72 3.78 -1.99
CA CYS A 69 5.71 2.72 -2.02
C CYS A 69 6.33 1.38 -2.42
N PHE A 70 6.04 0.33 -1.63
CA PHE A 70 6.47 -1.05 -1.93
C PHE A 70 5.31 -1.95 -2.37
N PHE A 71 4.18 -1.89 -1.65
CA PHE A 71 2.94 -2.59 -2.01
C PHE A 71 1.78 -1.62 -2.01
N ASN A 72 0.91 -1.72 -3.00
CA ASN A 72 -0.31 -0.92 -3.07
C ASN A 72 -1.41 -1.49 -2.16
N SER A 73 -1.40 -1.07 -0.88
CA SER A 73 -2.35 -1.53 0.14
C SER A 73 -3.82 -1.42 -0.30
N VAL A 74 -4.19 -0.33 -0.99
CA VAL A 74 -5.57 -0.09 -1.44
C VAL A 74 -5.92 -1.05 -2.59
N ALA A 75 -5.05 -1.21 -3.59
CA ALA A 75 -5.29 -2.12 -4.70
C ALA A 75 -5.35 -3.58 -4.25
N VAL A 76 -4.43 -4.02 -3.36
CA VAL A 76 -4.44 -5.36 -2.77
C VAL A 76 -5.75 -5.62 -2.02
N THR A 77 -6.19 -4.65 -1.22
CA THR A 77 -7.44 -4.75 -0.46
C THR A 77 -8.65 -4.85 -1.39
N ALA A 78 -8.72 -4.03 -2.43
CA ALA A 78 -9.81 -4.09 -3.41
C ALA A 78 -9.88 -5.46 -4.11
N LYS A 79 -8.73 -6.02 -4.52
CA LYS A 79 -8.67 -7.37 -5.09
C LYS A 79 -9.14 -8.45 -4.12
N LEU A 80 -8.74 -8.36 -2.84
CA LEU A 80 -9.18 -9.31 -1.82
C LEU A 80 -10.69 -9.22 -1.53
N LEU A 81 -11.27 -8.01 -1.50
CA LEU A 81 -12.71 -7.83 -1.35
C LEU A 81 -13.47 -8.45 -2.53
N GLN A 82 -12.99 -8.27 -3.77
CA GLN A 82 -13.56 -8.94 -4.94
C GLN A 82 -13.48 -10.47 -4.84
N GLN A 83 -12.31 -11.00 -4.49
CA GLN A 83 -12.06 -12.45 -4.48
C GLN A 83 -12.72 -13.18 -3.31
N LYS A 84 -12.81 -12.56 -2.13
CA LYS A 84 -13.25 -13.22 -0.89
C LYS A 84 -14.70 -12.91 -0.53
N LEU A 85 -15.19 -11.72 -0.84
CA LEU A 85 -16.55 -11.27 -0.51
C LEU A 85 -17.43 -11.09 -1.75
N GLY A 86 -16.90 -11.28 -2.97
CA GLY A 86 -17.68 -11.17 -4.20
C GLY A 86 -18.15 -9.74 -4.50
N VAL A 87 -17.45 -8.72 -4.00
CA VAL A 87 -17.83 -7.32 -4.21
C VAL A 87 -17.75 -6.97 -5.70
N GLY A 88 -18.91 -6.74 -6.34
CA GLY A 88 -18.99 -6.55 -7.79
C GLY A 88 -18.42 -5.22 -8.30
N LYS A 89 -18.49 -4.15 -7.49
CA LYS A 89 -17.99 -2.81 -7.86
C LYS A 89 -17.34 -2.14 -6.66
N ILE A 90 -16.16 -1.57 -6.86
CA ILE A 90 -15.39 -0.84 -5.85
C ILE A 90 -14.98 0.50 -6.47
N LEU A 91 -15.24 1.60 -5.77
CA LEU A 91 -14.74 2.92 -6.13
C LEU A 91 -13.48 3.22 -5.31
N ILE A 92 -12.37 3.53 -6.00
CA ILE A 92 -11.15 4.04 -5.38
C ILE A 92 -11.04 5.52 -5.75
N VAL A 93 -10.95 6.38 -4.74
CA VAL A 93 -10.71 7.81 -4.91
C VAL A 93 -9.34 8.12 -4.34
N ASP A 94 -8.44 8.63 -5.18
CA ASP A 94 -7.13 9.13 -4.78
C ASP A 94 -7.09 10.64 -4.97
N TRP A 95 -6.90 11.36 -3.87
CA TRP A 95 -6.84 12.83 -3.84
C TRP A 95 -5.43 13.37 -3.60
N VAL A 96 -4.43 12.49 -3.46
CA VAL A 96 -3.07 12.92 -3.08
C VAL A 96 -2.45 13.67 -4.25
N ARG A 97 -1.78 14.79 -3.96
CA ARG A 97 -1.22 15.67 -5.01
C ARG A 97 -0.20 14.98 -5.92
N ASN A 98 0.51 13.99 -5.41
CA ASN A 98 1.42 13.16 -6.20
C ASN A 98 0.59 12.09 -6.90
N LYS A 99 0.58 12.12 -8.23
CA LYS A 99 -0.17 11.15 -9.02
C LYS A 99 0.40 9.76 -8.78
N ALA A 100 -0.45 8.85 -8.30
CA ALA A 100 -0.32 7.44 -8.64
C ALA A 100 -0.15 7.34 -10.16
N GLN A 101 0.91 6.69 -10.65
CA GLN A 101 1.06 6.49 -12.08
C GLN A 101 -0.17 5.75 -12.61
N ASN A 102 -0.63 6.19 -13.78
CA ASN A 102 -1.90 5.89 -14.45
C ASN A 102 -2.52 4.52 -14.09
N TYR A 103 -3.74 4.53 -13.54
CA TYR A 103 -4.68 3.42 -13.71
C TYR A 103 -5.07 3.27 -15.18
#